data_AF-A0A7S4E8E6-F1
#
_entry.id   AF-A0A7S4E8E6-F1
#
_cell.length_a   1.000
_cell.length_b   1.000
_cell.length_c   1.000
_cell.angle_alpha   90.00
_cell.angle_beta   90.00
_cell.angle_gamma   90.00
#
_symmetry.space_group_name_H-M   'P 1'
#
loop_
_entity.id
_entity.type
_entity.pdbx_description
1 polymer ?
#
loop_
_entity_poly.entity_id
_entity_poly.type
_entity_poly.pdbx_seq_one_letter_code
_entity_poly.pdbx_strand_id
1 'polypeptide(L)'
;GAAAAPLADGVLADAARRGSIRMSADPASSRARMETLYALEAVAERNRPVAPPKKPEAAPFFLPSEMDAQRRDAAPPPALPPPPPEDDAFAGDDGSDADGSDADGAVAGAAAEASRCRLASLSLAEDATDVATHLGALGASALDAEIALLCRGPHDAPGVELVRRFAGHLATTLETHGHFDAIQAYLHRLVQHHAAVLSLPQLRGPLATLAAAQRAAAARFRGLVHENLCLLEVATAD
;
A
#
# COMPACT_ATOMS: atom_id res chain seq x y z
N GLY A 1 -10.27 32.15 -2.13
CA GLY A 1 -10.68 30.98 -2.93
C GLY A 1 -10.87 31.44 -4.36
N ALA A 2 -9.87 31.24 -5.21
CA ALA A 2 -10.02 31.43 -6.64
C ALA A 2 -10.27 30.04 -7.22
N ALA A 3 -11.52 29.76 -7.61
CA ALA A 3 -11.84 28.57 -8.38
C ALA A 3 -11.07 28.69 -9.72
N ALA A 4 -10.17 27.75 -9.97
CA ALA A 4 -9.43 27.69 -11.23
C ALA A 4 -10.44 27.63 -12.38
N ALA A 5 -10.41 28.65 -13.24
CA ALA A 5 -11.22 28.66 -14.44
C ALA A 5 -10.93 27.38 -15.25
N PRO A 6 -11.95 26.71 -15.82
CA PRO A 6 -11.72 25.53 -16.63
C PRO A 6 -10.78 25.90 -17.78
N LEU A 7 -9.70 25.13 -17.94
CA LEU A 7 -8.75 25.28 -19.03
C LEU A 7 -9.53 25.24 -20.35
N ALA A 8 -9.27 26.19 -21.25
CA ALA A 8 -9.95 26.25 -22.54
C ALA A 8 -9.83 24.91 -23.28
N ASP A 9 -10.89 24.46 -23.96
CA ASP A 9 -10.95 23.17 -24.66
C ASP A 9 -9.78 22.96 -25.64
N GLY A 10 -9.22 24.04 -26.19
CA GLY A 10 -8.01 23.99 -27.03
C GLY A 10 -6.76 23.51 -26.29
N VAL A 11 -6.60 23.85 -25.01
CA VAL A 11 -5.48 23.42 -24.15
C VAL A 11 -5.63 21.95 -23.77
N LEU A 12 -6.85 21.50 -23.48
CA LEU A 12 -7.14 20.09 -23.23
C LEU A 12 -6.92 19.23 -24.47
N ALA A 13 -7.32 19.73 -25.65
CA ALA A 13 -7.07 19.06 -26.92
C ALA A 13 -5.58 19.03 -27.28
N ASP A 14 -4.82 20.08 -26.98
CA ASP A 14 -3.37 20.12 -27.20
C ASP A 14 -2.63 19.20 -26.22
N ALA A 15 -3.02 19.20 -24.96
CA ALA A 15 -2.52 18.25 -23.95
C ALA A 15 -2.82 16.80 -24.34
N ALA A 16 -4.00 16.52 -24.91
CA ALA A 16 -4.34 15.20 -25.44
C ALA A 16 -3.46 14.82 -26.65
N ARG A 17 -3.14 15.77 -27.54
CA ARG A 17 -2.23 15.55 -28.69
C ARG A 17 -0.78 15.33 -28.27
N ARG A 18 -0.32 15.98 -27.20
CA ARG A 18 1.06 15.86 -26.67
C ARG A 18 1.26 14.64 -25.75
N GLY A 19 0.18 13.90 -25.46
CA GLY A 19 0.19 12.80 -24.49
C GLY A 19 0.10 13.35 -23.07
N SER A 20 -1.12 13.51 -22.57
CA SER A 20 -1.35 14.03 -21.23
C SER A 20 -0.95 12.99 -20.17
N ILE A 21 -0.31 13.45 -19.09
CA ILE A 21 -0.05 12.65 -17.90
C ILE A 21 -1.05 13.08 -16.85
N ARG A 22 -1.82 12.14 -16.31
CA ARG A 22 -2.74 12.44 -15.21
C ARG A 22 -2.02 12.26 -13.88
N MET A 23 -2.08 13.31 -13.06
CA MET A 23 -1.74 13.20 -11.64
C MET A 23 -2.89 12.56 -10.88
N SER A 24 -2.61 11.99 -9.71
CA SER A 24 -3.63 11.50 -8.81
C SER A 24 -4.48 12.66 -8.30
N ALA A 25 -5.80 12.60 -8.56
CA ALA A 25 -6.74 13.67 -8.22
C ALA A 25 -7.48 13.40 -6.89
N ASP A 26 -7.36 12.19 -6.35
CA ASP A 26 -8.11 11.82 -5.16
C ASP A 26 -7.55 12.53 -3.93
N PRO A 27 -8.42 13.02 -3.02
CA PRO A 27 -7.99 13.65 -1.77
C PRO A 27 -7.19 12.67 -0.89
N ALA A 28 -7.52 11.39 -0.97
CA ALA A 28 -6.75 10.32 -0.33
C ALA A 28 -5.34 10.20 -0.94
N SER A 29 -5.14 10.55 -2.21
CA SER A 29 -3.85 10.62 -2.89
C SER A 29 -3.14 11.98 -2.80
N SER A 30 -3.50 12.83 -1.84
CA SER A 30 -2.93 14.18 -1.71
C SER A 30 -1.40 14.22 -1.71
N ARG A 31 -0.84 15.31 -2.25
CA ARG A 31 0.60 15.59 -2.29
C ARG A 31 1.27 15.41 -0.92
N ALA A 32 0.62 15.84 0.17
CA ALA A 32 1.13 15.70 1.53
C ALA A 32 1.28 14.22 1.95
N ARG A 33 0.35 13.35 1.54
CA ARG A 33 0.47 11.90 1.77
C ARG A 33 1.69 11.34 1.04
N MET A 34 1.91 11.74 -0.21
CA MET A 34 3.05 11.27 -1.01
C MET A 34 4.38 11.74 -0.44
N GLU A 35 4.49 13.01 -0.07
CA GLU A 35 5.66 13.56 0.61
C GLU A 35 5.94 12.82 1.93
N THR A 36 4.89 12.54 2.71
CA THR A 36 5.02 11.73 3.94
C THR A 36 5.51 10.33 3.61
N LEU A 37 4.98 9.68 2.58
CA LEU A 37 5.35 8.32 2.18
C LEU A 37 6.83 8.21 1.78
N TYR A 38 7.38 9.21 1.07
CA TYR A 38 8.81 9.25 0.77
C TYR A 38 9.69 9.39 2.03
N ALA A 39 9.21 10.13 3.02
CA ALA A 39 9.96 10.48 4.23
C ALA A 39 9.40 9.80 5.50
N LEU A 40 8.73 8.66 5.38
CA LEU A 40 7.98 8.01 6.47
C LEU A 40 8.85 7.79 7.71
N GLU A 41 10.10 7.34 7.50
CA GLU A 41 11.06 7.05 8.57
C GLU A 41 11.49 8.33 9.30
N ALA A 42 11.80 9.39 8.56
CA ALA A 42 12.20 10.68 9.13
C ALA A 42 11.03 11.37 9.87
N VAL A 43 9.81 11.26 9.34
CA VAL A 43 8.60 11.79 10.00
C VAL A 43 8.29 10.99 11.26
N ALA A 44 8.40 9.67 11.22
CA ALA A 44 8.23 8.82 12.39
C ALA A 44 9.24 9.16 13.47
N GLU A 45 10.52 9.35 13.11
CA GLU A 45 11.58 9.73 14.04
C GLU A 45 11.35 11.11 14.66
N ARG A 46 10.97 12.10 13.87
CA ARG A 46 10.63 13.45 14.37
C ARG A 46 9.43 13.43 15.32
N ASN A 47 8.43 12.61 15.00
CA ASN A 47 7.22 12.49 15.81
C ASN A 47 7.41 11.60 17.06
N ARG A 48 8.57 10.95 17.23
CA ARG A 48 8.88 10.22 18.47
C ARG A 48 8.95 11.24 19.62
N PRO A 49 8.20 11.02 20.72
CA PRO A 49 8.23 11.93 21.86
C PRO A 49 9.64 11.99 22.47
N VAL A 50 10.11 13.20 22.75
CA VAL A 50 11.48 13.49 23.22
C VAL A 50 11.80 12.83 24.57
N ALA A 51 10.79 12.64 25.42
CA ALA A 51 10.87 11.77 26.58
C ALA A 51 10.00 10.53 26.31
N PRO A 52 10.57 9.31 26.38
CA PRO A 52 9.75 8.11 26.31
C PRO A 52 8.69 8.18 27.41
N PRO A 53 7.43 7.79 27.13
CA PRO A 53 6.41 7.79 28.16
C PRO A 53 6.89 6.95 29.34
N LYS A 54 6.88 7.54 30.54
CA LYS A 54 7.25 6.82 31.77
C LYS A 54 6.33 5.61 31.88
N LYS A 55 6.85 4.42 31.56
CA LYS A 55 6.10 3.17 31.72
C LYS A 55 5.67 3.09 33.19
N PRO A 56 4.37 3.16 33.52
CA PRO A 56 3.96 2.93 34.89
C PRO A 56 4.37 1.51 35.29
N GLU A 57 4.80 1.31 36.54
CA GLU A 57 5.29 0.01 37.03
C GLU A 57 4.22 -1.10 36.94
N ALA A 58 2.95 -0.71 36.88
CA ALA A 58 1.81 -1.56 36.57
C ALA A 58 1.16 -1.14 35.25
N ALA A 59 1.92 -1.18 34.15
CA ALA A 59 1.31 -1.09 32.82
C ALA A 59 0.43 -2.34 32.63
N PRO A 60 -0.87 -2.19 32.35
CA PRO A 60 -1.72 -3.33 32.09
C PRO A 60 -1.15 -4.08 30.87
N PHE A 61 -0.86 -5.36 31.05
CA PHE A 61 -0.29 -6.20 29.98
C PHE A 61 -1.18 -6.20 28.74
N PHE A 62 -2.50 -6.12 28.95
CA PHE A 62 -3.47 -5.89 27.90
C PHE A 62 -3.88 -4.42 27.91
N LEU A 63 -3.44 -3.69 26.90
CA LEU A 63 -4.11 -2.43 26.58
C LEU A 63 -5.56 -2.78 26.22
N PRO A 64 -6.54 -2.10 26.82
CA PRO A 64 -7.92 -2.29 26.43
C PRO A 64 -8.10 -1.90 24.96
N SER A 65 -8.89 -2.66 24.22
CA SER A 65 -9.25 -2.34 22.84
C SER A 65 -9.87 -0.94 22.80
N GLU A 66 -9.64 -0.17 21.74
CA GLU A 66 -10.17 1.20 21.62
C GLU A 66 -11.70 1.25 21.77
N MET A 67 -12.39 0.16 21.39
CA MET A 67 -13.83 -0.04 21.60
C MET A 67 -14.23 -0.14 23.09
N ASP A 68 -13.39 -0.74 23.94
CA ASP A 68 -13.60 -0.86 25.39
C ASP A 68 -13.22 0.43 26.13
N ALA A 69 -12.39 1.28 25.53
CA ALA A 69 -12.12 2.63 26.03
C ALA A 69 -13.34 3.53 25.80
N GLN A 70 -13.94 3.49 24.60
CA GLN A 70 -15.16 4.26 24.27
C GLN A 70 -16.38 3.84 25.10
N ARG A 71 -16.47 2.57 25.53
CA ARG A 71 -17.53 2.09 26.43
C ARG A 71 -17.40 2.56 27.89
N ARG A 72 -16.22 3.01 28.32
CA ARG A 72 -16.01 3.50 29.70
C ARG A 72 -16.48 4.94 29.94
N ASP A 73 -16.58 5.73 28.87
CA ASP A 73 -17.13 7.09 28.92
C ASP A 73 -18.66 7.11 28.81
N ALA A 74 -19.28 5.98 28.44
CA ALA A 74 -20.71 5.78 28.56
C ALA A 74 -21.03 5.18 29.93
N ALA A 75 -22.02 5.77 30.63
CA ALA A 75 -22.45 5.39 31.97
C ALA A 75 -22.52 3.87 32.20
N PRO A 76 -22.20 3.38 33.42
CA PRO A 76 -22.09 1.95 33.68
C PRO A 76 -23.42 1.24 33.40
N PRO A 77 -23.43 0.12 32.65
CA PRO A 77 -24.60 -0.73 32.53
C PRO A 77 -24.94 -1.33 33.91
N PRO A 78 -26.24 -1.56 34.21
CA PRO A 78 -26.65 -2.16 35.47
C PRO A 78 -26.02 -3.54 35.64
N ALA A 79 -25.53 -3.82 36.84
CA ALA A 79 -24.82 -5.05 37.19
C ALA A 79 -25.62 -6.29 36.79
N LEU A 80 -25.00 -7.13 35.94
CA LEU A 80 -25.50 -8.48 35.69
C LEU A 80 -25.36 -9.32 36.98
N PRO A 81 -26.35 -10.16 37.33
CA PRO A 81 -26.26 -11.06 38.48
C PRO A 81 -25.17 -12.15 38.27
N PRO A 82 -24.60 -12.68 39.35
CA PRO A 82 -23.49 -13.64 39.28
C PRO A 82 -23.91 -14.95 38.61
N PRO A 83 -23.02 -15.60 37.82
CA PRO A 83 -23.27 -16.90 37.23
C PRO A 83 -23.35 -18.00 38.32
N PRO A 84 -24.17 -19.05 38.12
CA PRO A 84 -24.24 -20.19 39.03
C PRO A 84 -22.94 -21.02 39.03
N PRO A 85 -22.67 -21.79 40.09
CA PRO A 85 -21.43 -22.55 40.26
C PRO A 85 -21.28 -23.63 39.17
N GLU A 86 -20.08 -23.69 38.62
CA GLU A 86 -19.60 -24.69 37.66
C GLU A 86 -19.26 -26.00 38.38
N ASP A 87 -19.88 -27.11 37.94
CA ASP A 87 -19.54 -28.47 38.36
C ASP A 87 -18.29 -28.92 37.58
N ASP A 88 -17.20 -29.17 38.31
CA ASP A 88 -15.98 -29.80 37.83
C ASP A 88 -16.27 -31.26 37.40
N ALA A 89 -16.56 -31.47 36.12
CA ALA A 89 -16.58 -32.80 35.50
C ALA A 89 -15.37 -32.99 34.58
N PHE A 90 -14.24 -33.33 35.19
CA PHE A 90 -13.06 -33.86 34.50
C PHE A 90 -13.35 -35.30 34.06
N ALA A 91 -13.91 -35.48 32.85
CA ALA A 91 -14.00 -36.77 32.19
C ALA A 91 -12.94 -36.84 31.09
N GLY A 92 -11.88 -37.59 31.36
CA GLY A 92 -10.94 -37.99 30.32
C GLY A 92 -11.61 -38.95 29.33
N ASP A 93 -11.31 -38.76 28.05
CA ASP A 93 -11.47 -39.80 27.05
C ASP A 93 -10.27 -39.76 26.09
N ASP A 94 -9.81 -40.94 25.80
CA ASP A 94 -8.52 -41.34 25.26
C ASP A 94 -8.67 -41.69 23.77
N GLY A 95 -7.70 -41.28 22.96
CA GLY A 95 -7.27 -41.96 21.74
C GLY A 95 -8.26 -42.16 20.58
N SER A 96 -8.06 -41.41 19.49
CA SER A 96 -7.90 -42.08 18.18
C SER A 96 -7.07 -41.25 17.21
N ASP A 97 -5.84 -41.72 16.99
CA ASP A 97 -5.03 -41.44 15.80
C ASP A 97 -5.70 -42.06 14.56
N ALA A 98 -5.98 -41.23 13.57
CA ALA A 98 -6.18 -41.57 12.16
C ALA A 98 -6.25 -40.23 11.39
N ASP A 99 -5.64 -39.99 10.25
CA ASP A 99 -4.76 -40.75 9.37
C ASP A 99 -4.22 -39.68 8.40
N GLY A 100 -2.96 -39.80 8.02
CA GLY A 100 -2.32 -38.91 7.05
C GLY A 100 -2.88 -39.16 5.66
N SER A 101 -3.49 -38.13 5.08
CA SER A 101 -3.87 -38.10 3.67
C SER A 101 -3.22 -36.89 3.01
N ASP A 102 -1.95 -37.04 2.68
CA ASP A 102 -1.23 -36.26 1.68
C ASP A 102 -1.91 -36.41 0.31
N ALA A 103 -2.68 -35.41 -0.11
CA ALA A 103 -2.92 -35.07 -1.53
C ALA A 103 -3.85 -33.85 -1.65
N ASP A 104 -3.29 -32.63 -1.65
CA ASP A 104 -3.65 -31.56 -2.61
C ASP A 104 -2.83 -30.27 -2.35
N GLY A 105 -1.55 -30.30 -2.71
CA GLY A 105 -0.58 -29.22 -2.45
C GLY A 105 -0.68 -27.99 -3.35
N ALA A 106 -1.67 -27.88 -4.24
CA ALA A 106 -1.73 -26.81 -5.25
C ALA A 106 -2.82 -25.76 -5.00
N VAL A 107 -3.93 -26.11 -4.34
CA VAL A 107 -5.08 -25.21 -4.13
C VAL A 107 -5.11 -24.55 -2.75
N ALA A 108 -4.37 -25.07 -1.77
CA ALA A 108 -4.25 -24.46 -0.44
C ALA A 108 -3.30 -23.25 -0.39
N GLY A 109 -2.34 -23.15 -1.32
CA GLY A 109 -1.39 -22.03 -1.39
C GLY A 109 -2.07 -20.70 -1.72
N ALA A 110 -2.91 -20.68 -2.76
CA ALA A 110 -3.57 -19.46 -3.23
C ALA A 110 -4.51 -18.83 -2.19
N ALA A 111 -5.23 -19.65 -1.41
CA ALA A 111 -6.12 -19.16 -0.34
C ALA A 111 -5.33 -18.60 0.86
N ALA A 112 -4.20 -19.23 1.22
CA ALA A 112 -3.31 -18.71 2.26
C ALA A 112 -2.54 -17.45 1.80
N GLU A 113 -2.30 -17.31 0.49
CA GLU A 113 -1.63 -16.15 -0.12
C GLU A 113 -2.53 -14.92 -0.22
N ALA A 114 -3.81 -15.12 -0.56
CA ALA A 114 -4.85 -14.08 -0.50
C ALA A 114 -5.12 -13.58 0.94
N SER A 115 -4.71 -14.35 1.95
CA SER A 115 -4.85 -13.98 3.36
C SER A 115 -3.74 -13.03 3.87
N ARG A 116 -2.68 -12.77 3.08
CA ARG A 116 -1.52 -11.95 3.51
C ARG A 116 -1.87 -10.47 3.66
N CYS A 117 -2.43 -9.91 2.61
CA CYS A 117 -2.88 -8.53 2.55
C CYS A 117 -3.90 -8.39 1.42
N ARG A 118 -4.76 -7.37 1.50
CA ARG A 118 -5.77 -7.11 0.47
C ARG A 118 -5.13 -6.86 -0.89
N LEU A 119 -3.95 -6.23 -0.93
CA LEU A 119 -3.15 -6.04 -2.12
C LEU A 119 -2.69 -7.36 -2.77
N ALA A 120 -2.41 -8.41 -2.00
CA ALA A 120 -2.04 -9.72 -2.56
C ALA A 120 -3.21 -10.32 -3.34
N SER A 121 -4.41 -10.28 -2.77
CA SER A 121 -5.64 -10.76 -3.43
C SER A 121 -5.96 -9.95 -4.69
N LEU A 122 -5.82 -8.63 -4.64
CA LEU A 122 -6.02 -7.77 -5.79
C LEU A 122 -4.93 -7.91 -6.85
N SER A 123 -3.70 -8.26 -6.48
CA SER A 123 -2.62 -8.52 -7.45
C SER A 123 -2.82 -9.85 -8.17
N LEU A 124 -3.51 -10.80 -7.54
CA LEU A 124 -3.94 -12.05 -8.18
C LEU A 124 -5.12 -11.81 -9.13
N ALA A 125 -6.04 -10.90 -8.78
CA ALA A 125 -7.01 -10.36 -9.72
C ALA A 125 -6.27 -9.56 -10.83
N GLU A 126 -6.69 -9.71 -12.08
CA GLU A 126 -5.91 -9.20 -13.22
C GLU A 126 -6.09 -7.68 -13.46
N ASP A 127 -6.91 -7.00 -12.65
CA ASP A 127 -7.30 -5.61 -12.87
C ASP A 127 -6.37 -4.59 -12.19
N ALA A 128 -5.50 -3.95 -12.98
CA ALA A 128 -4.57 -2.93 -12.49
C ALA A 128 -5.25 -1.66 -11.94
N THR A 129 -6.44 -1.32 -12.42
CA THR A 129 -7.21 -0.15 -11.96
C THR A 129 -7.69 -0.33 -10.52
N ASP A 130 -8.08 -1.55 -10.15
CA ASP A 130 -8.57 -1.86 -8.80
C ASP A 130 -7.43 -1.82 -7.79
N VAL A 131 -6.25 -2.28 -8.19
CA VAL A 131 -5.01 -2.15 -7.41
C VAL A 131 -4.71 -0.66 -7.16
N ALA A 132 -4.72 0.18 -8.20
CA ALA A 132 -4.47 1.61 -8.06
C ALA A 132 -5.50 2.30 -7.15
N THR A 133 -6.77 1.93 -7.29
CA THR A 133 -7.88 2.48 -6.48
C THR A 133 -7.75 2.09 -5.01
N HIS A 134 -7.43 0.82 -4.72
CA HIS A 134 -7.21 0.35 -3.35
C HIS A 134 -6.02 1.07 -2.69
N LEU A 135 -4.88 1.18 -3.38
CA LEU A 135 -3.71 1.89 -2.86
C LEU A 135 -3.95 3.41 -2.69
N GLY A 136 -4.82 3.98 -3.53
CA GLY A 136 -5.27 5.36 -3.42
C GLY A 136 -6.10 5.62 -2.16
N ALA A 137 -6.92 4.65 -1.74
CA ALA A 137 -7.76 4.76 -0.54
C ALA A 137 -6.98 4.61 0.79
N LEU A 138 -5.79 4.02 0.76
CA LEU A 138 -4.98 3.79 1.96
C LEU A 138 -4.19 5.04 2.41
N GLY A 139 -4.11 5.22 3.72
CA GLY A 139 -3.18 6.17 4.35
C GLY A 139 -1.71 5.75 4.18
N ALA A 140 -0.78 6.69 4.34
CA ALA A 140 0.66 6.46 4.07
C ALA A 140 1.25 5.24 4.81
N SER A 141 0.95 5.08 6.11
CA SER A 141 1.47 3.95 6.90
C SER A 141 0.81 2.62 6.56
N ALA A 142 -0.49 2.62 6.22
CA ALA A 142 -1.20 1.40 5.85
C ALA A 142 -0.74 0.88 4.47
N LEU A 143 -0.57 1.80 3.52
CA LEU A 143 0.02 1.53 2.22
C LEU A 143 1.44 0.94 2.36
N ASP A 144 2.24 1.51 3.25
CA ASP A 144 3.58 1.01 3.52
C ASP A 144 3.58 -0.43 4.05
N ALA A 145 2.71 -0.72 5.01
CA ALA A 145 2.54 -2.05 5.57
C ALA A 145 2.07 -3.05 4.50
N GLU A 146 1.12 -2.70 3.64
CA GLU A 146 0.66 -3.58 2.57
C GLU A 146 1.78 -3.91 1.57
N ILE A 147 2.60 -2.92 1.19
CA ILE A 147 3.75 -3.15 0.31
C ILE A 147 4.79 -4.04 1.00
N ALA A 148 5.11 -3.80 2.28
CA ALA A 148 6.06 -4.63 3.03
C ALA A 148 5.60 -6.09 3.16
N LEU A 149 4.29 -6.33 3.33
CA LEU A 149 3.72 -7.66 3.51
C LEU A 149 3.65 -8.51 2.23
N LEU A 150 3.87 -7.91 1.04
CA LEU A 150 3.83 -8.64 -0.24
C LEU A 150 4.82 -9.82 -0.28
N CYS A 151 6.02 -9.63 0.26
CA CYS A 151 7.06 -10.64 0.26
C CYS A 151 7.86 -10.57 1.56
N ARG A 152 8.05 -11.74 2.21
CA ARG A 152 8.82 -11.82 3.46
C ARG A 152 10.33 -12.05 3.24
N GLY A 153 10.77 -12.21 2.00
CA GLY A 153 12.18 -12.39 1.65
C GLY A 153 12.40 -13.19 0.36
N PRO A 154 13.67 -13.39 -0.04
CA PRO A 154 14.01 -13.98 -1.34
C PRO A 154 13.65 -15.47 -1.49
N HIS A 155 13.38 -16.16 -0.38
CA HIS A 155 12.99 -17.58 -0.35
C HIS A 155 11.46 -17.77 -0.34
N ASP A 156 10.68 -16.70 -0.25
CA ASP A 156 9.21 -16.73 -0.29
C ASP A 156 8.73 -16.75 -1.75
N ALA A 157 8.87 -17.90 -2.43
CA ALA A 157 8.48 -18.09 -3.82
C ALA A 157 7.10 -17.49 -4.20
N PRO A 158 6.02 -17.71 -3.42
CA PRO A 158 4.74 -17.07 -3.72
C PRO A 158 4.73 -15.55 -3.50
N GLY A 159 5.49 -15.03 -2.53
CA GLY A 159 5.68 -13.59 -2.37
C GLY A 159 6.43 -12.95 -3.54
N VAL A 160 7.42 -13.66 -4.09
CA VAL A 160 8.14 -13.22 -5.31
C VAL A 160 7.19 -13.10 -6.50
N GLU A 161 6.27 -14.06 -6.66
CA GLU A 161 5.24 -14.02 -7.71
C GLU A 161 4.27 -12.85 -7.52
N LEU A 162 3.85 -12.55 -6.28
CA LEU A 162 3.03 -11.38 -5.98
C LEU A 162 3.75 -10.07 -6.34
N VAL A 163 5.03 -9.93 -5.99
CA VAL A 163 5.85 -8.77 -6.37
C VAL A 163 5.96 -8.67 -7.90
N ARG A 164 6.10 -9.80 -8.60
CA ARG A 164 6.12 -9.83 -10.07
C ARG A 164 4.82 -9.31 -10.67
N ARG A 165 3.67 -9.77 -10.17
CA ARG A 165 2.34 -9.33 -10.63
C ARG A 165 2.09 -7.87 -10.31
N PHE A 166 2.44 -7.44 -9.09
CA PHE A 166 2.33 -6.05 -8.67
C PHE A 166 3.18 -5.12 -9.55
N ALA A 167 4.42 -5.51 -9.89
CA ALA A 167 5.27 -4.77 -10.84
C ALA A 167 4.63 -4.68 -12.24
N GLY A 168 3.96 -5.74 -12.70
CA GLY A 168 3.17 -5.75 -13.93
C GLY A 168 2.00 -4.75 -13.87
N HIS A 169 1.23 -4.75 -12.79
CA HIS A 169 0.13 -3.80 -12.58
C HIS A 169 0.62 -2.35 -12.62
N LEU A 170 1.73 -2.03 -11.93
CA LEU A 170 2.33 -0.68 -12.00
C LEU A 170 2.78 -0.31 -13.42
N ALA A 171 3.29 -1.26 -14.21
CA ALA A 171 3.70 -1.02 -15.60
C ALA A 171 2.48 -0.68 -16.47
N THR A 172 1.40 -1.46 -16.37
CA THR A 172 0.15 -1.19 -17.12
C THR A 172 -0.49 0.14 -16.70
N THR A 173 -0.42 0.53 -15.43
CA THR A 173 -0.93 1.83 -14.99
C THR A 173 -0.07 3.00 -15.54
N LEU A 174 1.24 2.82 -15.69
CA LEU A 174 2.11 3.82 -16.33
C LEU A 174 1.85 3.95 -17.83
N GLU A 175 1.49 2.86 -18.50
CA GLU A 175 1.11 2.84 -19.92
C GLU A 175 -0.25 3.52 -20.15
N THR A 176 -1.18 3.42 -19.20
CA THR A 176 -2.46 4.16 -19.24
C THR A 176 -2.33 5.64 -18.85
N HIS A 177 -1.11 6.12 -18.57
CA HIS A 177 -0.79 7.51 -18.24
C HIS A 177 -1.52 8.07 -17.00
N GLY A 178 -1.99 7.19 -16.11
CA GLY A 178 -2.70 7.54 -14.89
C GLY A 178 -1.80 7.60 -13.66
N HIS A 179 -2.17 8.42 -12.68
CA HIS A 179 -1.64 8.39 -11.31
C HIS A 179 -0.10 8.43 -11.21
N PHE A 180 0.56 9.19 -12.08
CA PHE A 180 2.03 9.11 -12.23
C PHE A 180 2.79 9.39 -10.93
N ASP A 181 2.38 10.42 -10.19
CA ASP A 181 2.92 10.82 -8.89
C ASP A 181 2.78 9.73 -7.83
N ALA A 182 1.58 9.13 -7.74
CA ALA A 182 1.31 8.04 -6.81
C ALA A 182 2.11 6.77 -7.16
N ILE A 183 2.21 6.43 -8.45
CA ILE A 183 3.01 5.29 -8.89
C ILE A 183 4.49 5.49 -8.59
N GLN A 184 5.03 6.70 -8.74
CA GLN A 184 6.43 6.96 -8.36
C GLN A 184 6.66 6.69 -6.86
N ALA A 185 5.72 7.10 -6.02
CA ALA A 185 5.77 6.83 -4.59
C ALA A 185 5.69 5.32 -4.28
N TYR A 186 4.80 4.59 -4.96
CA TYR A 186 4.66 3.14 -4.78
C TYR A 186 5.92 2.40 -5.23
N LEU A 187 6.51 2.80 -6.37
CA LEU A 187 7.77 2.25 -6.86
C LEU A 187 8.92 2.49 -5.87
N HIS A 188 8.99 3.70 -5.29
CA HIS A 188 10.00 4.00 -4.29
C HIS A 188 9.91 3.05 -3.08
N ARG A 189 8.72 2.86 -2.50
CA ARG A 189 8.54 1.93 -1.36
C ARG A 189 8.75 0.47 -1.73
N LEU A 190 8.35 0.06 -2.93
CA LEU A 190 8.60 -1.29 -3.43
C LEU A 190 10.11 -1.57 -3.45
N VAL A 191 10.92 -0.63 -3.94
CA VAL A 191 12.38 -0.77 -3.96
C VAL A 191 12.97 -0.78 -2.56
N GLN A 192 12.49 0.09 -1.66
CA GLN A 192 12.99 0.14 -0.27
C GLN A 192 12.76 -1.16 0.50
N HIS A 193 11.56 -1.73 0.42
CA HIS A 193 11.24 -2.97 1.15
C HIS A 193 11.82 -4.23 0.50
N HIS A 194 11.83 -4.28 -0.84
CA HIS A 194 12.08 -5.51 -1.58
C HIS A 194 13.40 -5.52 -2.36
N ALA A 195 14.36 -4.63 -2.06
CA ALA A 195 15.63 -4.52 -2.80
C ALA A 195 16.35 -5.87 -3.02
N ALA A 196 16.39 -6.72 -1.99
CA ALA A 196 17.00 -8.05 -2.07
C ALA A 196 16.20 -9.01 -2.99
N VAL A 197 14.88 -8.96 -2.93
CA VAL A 197 13.97 -9.77 -3.77
C VAL A 197 14.03 -9.31 -5.23
N LEU A 198 14.07 -8.00 -5.48
CA LEU A 198 14.17 -7.43 -6.82
C LEU A 198 15.50 -7.76 -7.53
N SER A 199 16.53 -8.14 -6.77
CA SER A 199 17.83 -8.57 -7.31
C SER A 199 17.80 -9.98 -7.91
N LEU A 200 16.71 -10.73 -7.71
CA LEU A 200 16.56 -12.10 -8.22
C LEU A 200 16.48 -12.13 -9.75
N PRO A 201 17.10 -13.12 -10.41
CA PRO A 201 17.14 -13.20 -11.87
C PRO A 201 15.75 -13.37 -12.51
N GLN A 202 14.81 -13.98 -11.80
CA GLN A 202 13.46 -14.28 -12.29
C GLN A 202 12.61 -13.02 -12.48
N LEU A 203 12.89 -11.95 -11.73
CA LEU A 203 12.16 -10.68 -11.83
C LEU A 203 12.75 -9.72 -12.87
N ARG A 204 13.93 -10.03 -13.45
CA ARG A 204 14.62 -9.11 -14.37
C ARG A 204 13.80 -8.73 -15.60
N GLY A 205 13.08 -9.68 -16.21
CA GLY A 205 12.24 -9.42 -17.37
C GLY A 205 11.09 -8.45 -17.05
N PRO A 206 10.20 -8.79 -16.10
CA PRO A 206 9.12 -7.91 -15.65
C PRO A 206 9.59 -6.53 -15.18
N LEU A 207 10.71 -6.48 -14.45
CA LEU A 207 11.30 -5.21 -13.99
C LEU A 207 11.89 -4.39 -15.14
N ALA A 208 12.41 -5.02 -16.19
CA ALA A 208 12.87 -4.31 -17.39
C ALA A 208 11.70 -3.63 -18.12
N THR A 209 10.56 -4.33 -18.24
CA THR A 209 9.32 -3.76 -18.80
C THR A 209 8.82 -2.60 -17.98
N LEU A 210 8.71 -2.78 -16.65
CA LEU A 210 8.31 -1.70 -15.74
C LEU A 210 9.26 -0.50 -15.81
N ALA A 211 10.57 -0.74 -15.84
CA ALA A 211 11.56 0.33 -15.96
C ALA A 211 11.48 1.05 -17.31
N ALA A 212 11.18 0.35 -18.40
CA ALA A 212 10.95 0.96 -19.71
C ALA A 212 9.70 1.85 -19.69
N ALA A 213 8.58 1.34 -19.16
CA ALA A 213 7.33 2.09 -19.00
C ALA A 213 7.52 3.35 -18.14
N GLN A 214 8.23 3.22 -17.02
CA GLN A 214 8.58 4.36 -16.17
C GLN A 214 9.41 5.36 -16.97
N ARG A 215 10.55 4.95 -17.57
CA ARG A 215 11.46 5.89 -18.26
C ARG A 215 10.73 6.65 -19.35
N ALA A 216 9.85 5.98 -20.09
CA ALA A 216 9.01 6.61 -21.10
C ALA A 216 8.06 7.66 -20.48
N ALA A 217 7.39 7.33 -19.38
CA ALA A 217 6.53 8.26 -18.65
C ALA A 217 7.31 9.46 -18.07
N ALA A 218 8.48 9.21 -17.48
CA ALA A 218 9.32 10.27 -16.91
C ALA A 218 9.96 11.17 -17.96
N ALA A 219 10.34 10.62 -19.13
CA ALA A 219 10.85 11.42 -20.24
C ALA A 219 9.77 12.36 -20.77
N ARG A 220 8.52 11.87 -20.92
CA ARG A 220 7.38 12.71 -21.29
C ARG A 220 7.12 13.82 -20.26
N PHE A 221 7.05 13.47 -18.98
CA PHE A 221 6.84 14.44 -17.91
C PHE A 221 7.91 15.53 -17.92
N ARG A 222 9.19 15.13 -18.00
CA ARG A 222 10.32 16.07 -18.06
C ARG A 222 10.27 16.94 -19.31
N GLY A 223 9.92 16.38 -20.47
CA GLY A 223 9.75 17.13 -21.71
C GLY A 223 8.72 18.24 -21.56
N LEU A 224 7.54 17.92 -21.02
CA LEU A 224 6.47 18.89 -20.78
C LEU A 224 6.91 19.99 -19.80
N VAL A 225 7.51 19.63 -18.67
CA VAL A 225 7.95 20.62 -17.67
C VAL A 225 9.06 21.51 -18.23
N HIS A 226 10.03 20.92 -18.94
CA HIS A 226 11.16 21.66 -19.49
C HIS A 226 10.73 22.63 -20.60
N GLU A 227 9.88 22.18 -21.53
CA GLU A 227 9.35 23.05 -22.59
C GLU A 227 8.62 24.27 -21.99
N ASN A 228 7.73 24.03 -21.03
CA ASN A 228 6.99 25.11 -20.38
C ASN A 228 7.91 26.04 -19.57
N LEU A 229 8.91 25.49 -18.86
CA LEU A 229 9.86 26.29 -18.11
C LEU A 229 10.68 27.20 -19.03
N CYS A 230 11.21 26.66 -20.13
CA CYS A 230 11.98 27.45 -21.10
C CYS A 230 11.14 28.57 -21.74
N LEU A 231 9.88 28.29 -22.09
CA LEU A 231 8.98 29.31 -22.64
C LEU A 231 8.68 30.42 -21.62
N LEU A 232 8.48 30.06 -20.34
CA LEU A 232 8.27 31.03 -19.28
C LEU A 232 9.51 31.89 -19.04
N GLU A 233 10.70 31.29 -18.98
CA GLU A 233 11.95 32.03 -18.81
C GLU A 233 12.14 33.08 -19.92
N VAL A 234 11.91 32.69 -21.19
CA VAL A 234 11.97 33.62 -22.33
C VAL A 234 10.91 34.73 -22.20
N ALA A 235 9.67 34.39 -21.84
CA ALA A 235 8.59 35.36 -21.70
C ALA A 235 8.77 36.33 -20.52
N THR A 236 9.53 35.95 -19.50
CA THR A 236 9.85 36.80 -18.33
C THR A 236 11.17 37.57 -18.47
N ALA A 237 11.94 37.32 -19.53
CA ALA A 237 13.21 38.00 -19.81
C ALA A 237 13.05 39.30 -20.62
N ASP A 238 11.84 39.56 -21.14
CA ASP A 238 11.39 40.86 -21.67
C ASP A 238 10.73 41.71 -20.57
#